data_AF-A0A1H5RQ90-F1
#
_entry.id   AF-A0A1H5RQ90-F1
#
_cell.length_a   1.000
_cell.length_b   1.000
_cell.length_c   1.000
_cell.angle_alpha   90.00
_cell.angle_beta   90.00
_cell.angle_gamma   90.00
#
_symmetry.space_group_name_H-M   'P 1'
#
loop_
_entity.id
_entity.type
_entity.pdbx_description
1 polymer ?
#
loop_
_entity_poly.entity_id
_entity_poly.type
_entity_poly.pdbx_seq_one_letter_code
_entity_poly.pdbx_strand_id
1 'polypeptide(L)'
;MKCKYFQNQFEDFDKSRLSFKMNEDFINHLKTCPDCREELEIYYIVKYGLSDDDIIDNQMRSKEEFANRHAFQKLFDSLDFAGIVDLKLKLEEQKQERIKKRRKLNRYFLMTVNMLMLLTCIIWFIINYL
;
A
#
# COMPACT_ATOMS: atom_id res chain seq x y z
N MET A 1 -22.24 6.73 -6.86
CA MET A 1 -22.42 5.99 -5.58
C MET A 1 -21.12 5.39 -5.03
N LYS A 2 -20.20 4.86 -5.85
CA LYS A 2 -18.89 4.36 -5.38
C LYS A 2 -17.93 5.45 -4.89
N CYS A 3 -17.98 6.65 -5.48
CA CYS A 3 -17.10 7.78 -5.13
C CYS A 3 -17.16 8.15 -3.64
N LYS A 4 -18.37 8.38 -3.09
CA LYS A 4 -18.57 8.70 -1.66
C LYS A 4 -18.01 7.64 -0.71
N TYR A 5 -18.09 6.37 -1.10
CA TYR A 5 -17.47 5.29 -0.33
C TYR A 5 -15.95 5.43 -0.30
N PHE A 6 -15.31 5.68 -1.44
CA PHE A 6 -13.86 5.86 -1.52
C PHE A 6 -13.38 7.19 -0.90
N GLN A 7 -14.14 8.28 -1.03
CA GLN A 7 -13.87 9.56 -0.36
C GLN A 7 -13.73 9.39 1.15
N ASN A 8 -14.62 8.60 1.77
CA ASN A 8 -14.55 8.30 3.20
C ASN A 8 -13.29 7.51 3.61
N GLN A 9 -12.51 7.00 2.65
CA GLN A 9 -11.29 6.24 2.89
C GLN A 9 -10.02 7.08 2.75
N PHE A 10 -10.11 8.36 2.38
CA PHE A 10 -8.94 9.21 2.14
C PHE A 10 -7.98 9.25 3.33
N GLU A 11 -8.50 9.39 4.56
CA GLU A 11 -7.65 9.41 5.75
C GLU A 11 -6.97 8.07 6.01
N ASP A 12 -7.68 6.97 5.78
CA ASP A 12 -7.12 5.62 5.94
C ASP A 12 -6.12 5.27 4.85
N PHE A 13 -6.35 5.74 3.62
CA PHE A 13 -5.38 5.65 2.54
C PHE A 13 -4.15 6.48 2.87
N ASP A 14 -4.34 7.72 3.30
CA ASP A 14 -3.26 8.64 3.64
C ASP A 14 -2.34 8.06 4.72
N LYS A 15 -2.92 7.42 5.74
CA LYS A 15 -2.18 6.77 6.82
C LYS A 15 -1.78 5.33 6.49
N SER A 16 -1.98 4.83 5.27
CA SER A 16 -1.71 3.45 4.87
C SER A 16 -2.37 2.39 5.78
N ARG A 17 -3.59 2.65 6.25
CA ARG A 17 -4.40 1.75 7.10
C ARG A 17 -5.37 0.86 6.33
N LEU A 18 -5.52 1.08 5.02
CA LEU A 18 -6.39 0.25 4.21
C LEU A 18 -5.89 -1.20 4.12
N SER A 19 -6.84 -2.14 4.15
CA SER A 19 -6.54 -3.54 3.86
C SER A 19 -5.97 -3.70 2.46
N PHE A 20 -5.19 -4.76 2.22
CA PHE A 20 -4.56 -4.98 0.92
C PHE A 20 -5.54 -4.92 -0.26
N LYS A 21 -6.69 -5.61 -0.14
CA LYS A 21 -7.69 -5.64 -1.21
C LYS A 21 -8.35 -4.27 -1.39
N MET A 22 -8.70 -3.62 -0.29
CA MET A 22 -9.34 -2.30 -0.34
C MET A 22 -8.42 -1.24 -0.92
N ASN A 23 -7.13 -1.28 -0.61
CA ASN A 23 -6.14 -0.37 -1.16
C ASN A 23 -5.97 -0.57 -2.69
N GLU A 24 -6.04 -1.82 -3.17
CA GLU A 24 -5.97 -2.12 -4.61
C GLU A 24 -7.20 -1.58 -5.34
N ASP A 25 -8.39 -1.79 -4.78
CA ASP A 25 -9.64 -1.25 -5.31
C ASP A 25 -9.67 0.29 -5.29
N PHE A 26 -9.14 0.90 -4.22
CA PHE A 26 -9.02 2.35 -4.06
C PHE A 26 -8.08 2.98 -5.09
N ILE A 27 -6.87 2.41 -5.27
CA ILE A 27 -5.91 2.86 -6.29
C ILE A 27 -6.52 2.76 -7.70
N ASN A 28 -7.16 1.63 -8.01
CA ASN A 28 -7.80 1.43 -9.32
C ASN A 28 -8.94 2.43 -9.56
N HIS A 29 -9.68 2.79 -8.51
CA HIS A 29 -10.71 3.81 -8.60
C HIS A 29 -10.12 5.19 -8.91
N LEU A 30 -9.07 5.62 -8.20
CA LEU A 30 -8.44 6.92 -8.44
C LEU A 30 -7.82 7.07 -9.83
N LYS A 31 -7.35 5.97 -10.43
CA LYS A 31 -6.86 5.96 -11.82
C LYS A 31 -7.94 6.19 -12.86
N THR A 32 -9.19 5.86 -12.53
CA THR A 32 -10.31 5.84 -13.49
C THR A 32 -11.34 6.94 -13.21
N CYS A 33 -11.32 7.54 -12.02
CA CYS A 33 -12.25 8.57 -11.60
C CYS A 33 -11.51 9.89 -11.34
N PRO A 34 -11.59 10.87 -12.26
CA PRO A 34 -10.92 12.16 -12.10
C PRO A 34 -11.48 12.94 -10.90
N ASP A 35 -12.79 12.89 -10.66
CA ASP A 35 -13.43 13.59 -9.54
C ASP A 35 -12.85 13.18 -8.18
N CYS A 36 -12.69 11.88 -7.92
CA CYS A 36 -12.10 11.40 -6.67
C CYS A 36 -10.60 11.68 -6.57
N ARG A 37 -9.91 11.82 -7.72
CA ARG A 37 -8.51 12.24 -7.73
C ARG A 37 -8.40 13.70 -7.32
N GLU A 38 -9.21 14.56 -7.91
CA GLU A 38 -9.27 15.98 -7.58
C GLU A 38 -9.66 16.20 -6.10
N GLU A 39 -10.64 15.47 -5.58
CA GLU A 39 -11.00 15.54 -4.16
C GLU A 39 -9.87 15.07 -3.23
N LEU A 40 -9.05 14.11 -3.65
CA LEU A 40 -7.88 13.69 -2.89
C LEU A 40 -6.76 14.75 -2.93
N GLU A 41 -6.61 15.48 -4.04
CA GLU A 41 -5.74 16.65 -4.12
C GLU A 41 -6.21 17.73 -3.15
N ILE A 42 -7.51 18.04 -3.14
CA ILE A 42 -8.13 18.98 -2.19
C ILE A 42 -7.92 18.52 -0.74
N TYR A 43 -8.07 17.22 -0.46
CA TYR A 43 -7.77 16.65 0.86
C TYR A 43 -6.34 16.99 1.30
N TYR A 44 -5.35 16.86 0.40
CA TYR A 44 -3.97 17.20 0.71
C TYR A 44 -3.73 18.71 0.86
N ILE A 45 -4.39 19.54 0.06
CA ILE A 45 -4.35 21.00 0.21
C ILE A 45 -4.88 21.41 1.59
N VAL A 46 -6.08 20.93 1.97
CA VAL A 46 -6.69 21.28 3.26
C VAL A 46 -5.86 20.74 4.42
N LYS A 47 -5.40 19.49 4.31
CA LYS A 47 -4.67 18.86 5.38
C LYS A 47 -3.31 19.51 5.60
N TYR A 48 -2.52 19.68 4.55
CA TYR A 48 -1.12 20.14 4.66
C TYR A 48 -0.97 21.65 4.49
N GLY A 49 -1.84 22.29 3.71
CA GLY A 49 -1.89 23.75 3.57
C GLY A 49 -2.39 24.50 4.80
N LEU A 50 -3.05 23.80 5.73
CA LEU A 50 -3.50 24.35 7.02
C LEU A 50 -2.74 23.76 8.22
N SER A 51 -1.76 22.91 7.98
CA SER A 51 -0.93 22.32 9.04
C SER A 51 0.28 23.20 9.32
N ASP A 52 0.56 23.49 10.60
CA ASP A 52 1.88 23.97 11.00
C ASP A 52 2.92 22.88 10.69
N ASP A 53 4.14 23.27 10.28
CA ASP A 53 5.22 22.39 9.80
C ASP A 53 5.48 21.15 10.71
N ASP A 54 5.19 21.28 12.01
CA ASP A 54 5.32 20.23 13.02
C ASP A 54 4.36 19.02 12.85
N ILE A 55 3.25 19.18 12.12
CA ILE A 55 2.26 18.10 11.90
C ILE A 55 2.74 17.13 10.82
N ILE A 56 3.43 17.63 9.78
CA ILE A 56 4.01 16.80 8.72
C ILE A 56 5.03 15.83 9.33
N ASP A 57 5.82 16.33 10.27
CA ASP A 57 6.88 15.57 10.92
C ASP A 57 6.38 14.44 11.82
N ASN A 58 5.25 14.63 12.50
CA ASN A 58 4.66 13.64 13.41
C ASN A 58 3.73 12.62 12.73
N GLN A 59 3.26 12.88 11.49
CA GLN A 59 2.33 11.99 10.79
C GLN A 59 2.98 11.01 9.81
N MET A 60 4.26 11.17 9.47
CA MET A 60 4.98 10.19 8.65
C MET A 60 5.33 8.96 9.47
N ARG A 61 4.61 7.86 9.24
CA ARG A 61 4.70 6.65 10.08
C ARG A 61 5.58 5.57 9.45
N SER A 62 5.81 5.63 8.14
CA SER A 62 6.64 4.64 7.46
C SER A 62 8.06 5.15 7.18
N LYS A 63 9.05 4.26 7.31
CA LYS A 63 10.45 4.52 6.96
C LYS A 63 10.60 4.97 5.49
N GLU A 64 9.71 4.50 4.62
CA GLU A 64 9.62 4.93 3.22
C GLU A 64 9.02 6.33 3.08
N GLU A 65 7.99 6.72 3.84
CA GLU A 65 7.49 8.10 3.86
C GLU A 65 8.56 9.08 4.31
N PHE A 66 9.31 8.75 5.37
CA PHE A 66 10.43 9.58 5.83
C PHE A 66 11.51 9.74 4.75
N ALA A 67 11.87 8.67 4.05
CA ALA A 67 12.82 8.73 2.94
C ALA A 67 12.29 9.55 1.75
N ASN A 68 10.98 9.56 1.52
CA ASN A 68 10.33 10.33 0.47
C ASN A 68 9.88 11.73 0.92
N ARG A 69 10.13 12.12 2.18
CA ARG A 69 9.73 13.41 2.75
C ARG A 69 10.20 14.57 1.89
N HIS A 70 11.48 14.57 1.52
CA HIS A 70 12.05 15.63 0.69
C HIS A 70 11.36 15.74 -0.69
N ALA A 71 10.91 14.61 -1.27
CA ALA A 71 10.18 14.63 -2.52
C ALA A 71 8.76 15.19 -2.35
N PHE A 72 8.06 14.80 -1.27
CA PHE A 72 6.75 15.38 -0.92
C PHE A 72 6.84 16.88 -0.62
N GLN A 73 7.83 17.30 0.18
CA GLN A 73 8.06 18.69 0.51
C GLN A 73 8.32 19.53 -0.74
N LYS A 74 9.21 19.06 -1.62
CA LYS A 74 9.50 19.76 -2.87
C LYS A 74 8.25 19.96 -3.74
N LEU A 75 7.39 18.94 -3.82
CA LEU A 75 6.14 19.01 -4.58
C LEU A 75 5.15 19.99 -3.93
N PHE A 76 5.08 19.97 -2.60
CA PHE A 76 4.24 20.86 -1.82
C PHE A 76 4.69 22.33 -1.95
N ASP A 77 6.00 22.60 -1.84
CA ASP A 77 6.58 23.94 -2.04
C ASP A 77 6.31 24.47 -3.45
N SER A 78 6.24 23.57 -4.44
CA SER A 78 5.84 23.91 -5.82
C SER A 78 4.33 23.97 -6.06
N LEU A 79 3.50 23.73 -5.05
CA LEU A 79 2.04 23.63 -5.13
C LEU A 79 1.54 22.59 -6.15
N ASP A 80 2.32 21.53 -6.39
CA ASP A 80 2.00 20.45 -7.32
C ASP A 80 1.33 19.27 -6.60
N PHE A 81 0.06 19.46 -6.26
CA PHE A 81 -0.74 18.45 -5.53
C PHE A 81 -1.07 17.22 -6.38
N ALA A 82 -1.19 17.39 -7.70
CA ALA A 82 -1.31 16.28 -8.64
C ALA A 82 -0.08 15.36 -8.57
N GLY A 83 1.12 15.95 -8.52
CA GLY A 83 2.38 15.23 -8.32
C GLY A 83 2.43 14.47 -6.99
N ILE A 84 1.91 15.06 -5.90
CA ILE A 84 1.83 14.40 -4.58
C ILE A 84 0.95 13.15 -4.65
N VAL A 85 -0.25 13.27 -5.23
CA VAL A 85 -1.17 12.14 -5.39
C VAL A 85 -0.52 11.04 -6.24
N ASP A 86 0.10 11.40 -7.37
CA ASP A 86 0.77 10.43 -8.24
C ASP A 86 1.94 9.72 -7.56
N LEU A 87 2.75 10.46 -6.80
CA LEU A 87 3.87 9.89 -6.04
C LEU A 87 3.35 8.90 -5.00
N LYS A 88 2.31 9.27 -4.27
CA LYS A 88 1.71 8.41 -3.23
C LYS A 88 1.07 7.15 -3.81
N LEU A 89 0.34 7.27 -4.92
CA LEU A 89 -0.23 6.13 -5.64
C LEU A 89 0.87 5.15 -6.09
N LYS A 90 1.96 5.66 -6.68
CA LYS A 90 3.10 4.83 -7.10
C LYS A 90 3.74 4.08 -5.94
N LEU A 91 3.91 4.72 -4.79
CA LEU A 91 4.50 4.08 -3.61
C LEU A 91 3.60 2.95 -3.07
N GLU A 92 2.30 3.20 -2.94
CA GLU A 92 1.35 2.19 -2.47
C GLU A 92 1.24 1.02 -3.46
N GLU A 93 1.27 1.27 -4.77
CA GLU A 93 1.32 0.20 -5.78
C GLU A 93 2.58 -0.67 -5.66
N GLN A 94 3.75 -0.05 -5.52
CA GLN A 94 4.99 -0.79 -5.33
C GLN A 94 4.96 -1.65 -4.06
N LYS A 95 4.41 -1.11 -2.97
CA LYS A 95 4.21 -1.85 -1.72
C LYS A 95 3.28 -3.04 -1.92
N GLN A 96 2.19 -2.87 -2.65
CA GLN A 96 1.30 -3.97 -2.99
C GLN A 96 1.99 -5.05 -3.82
N GLU A 97 2.75 -4.67 -4.84
CA GLU A 97 3.52 -5.62 -5.66
C GLU A 97 4.53 -6.41 -4.84
N ARG A 98 5.26 -5.76 -3.92
CA ARG A 98 6.18 -6.44 -2.98
C ARG A 98 5.44 -7.44 -2.11
N ILE A 99 4.26 -7.08 -1.57
CA ILE A 99 3.44 -7.97 -0.77
C ILE A 99 2.91 -9.15 -1.60
N LYS A 100 2.47 -8.93 -2.85
CA LYS A 100 2.04 -9.99 -3.78
C LYS A 100 3.17 -10.99 -4.03
N LYS A 101 4.38 -10.50 -4.33
CA LYS A 101 5.57 -11.34 -4.54
C LYS A 101 5.92 -12.15 -3.30
N ARG A 102 5.95 -11.53 -2.12
CA ARG A 102 6.24 -12.22 -0.85
C ARG A 102 5.20 -13.30 -0.54
N ARG A 103 3.90 -13.04 -0.77
CA ARG A 103 2.84 -14.05 -0.60
C ARG A 103 2.97 -15.22 -1.57
N LYS A 104 3.32 -14.96 -2.83
CA LYS A 104 3.61 -16.04 -3.80
C LYS A 104 4.78 -16.90 -3.32
N LEU A 105 5.90 -16.28 -2.94
CA LEU A 105 7.08 -16.98 -2.44
C LEU A 105 6.76 -17.83 -1.20
N ASN A 106 6.03 -17.27 -0.22
CA ASN A 106 5.67 -17.99 1.00
C ASN A 106 4.77 -19.20 0.71
N ARG A 107 3.84 -19.08 -0.25
CA ARG A 107 3.02 -20.22 -0.68
C ARG A 107 3.86 -21.32 -1.32
N TYR A 108 4.81 -20.98 -2.19
CA TYR A 108 5.72 -21.98 -2.76
C TYR A 108 6.55 -22.66 -1.68
N PHE A 109 7.11 -21.89 -0.75
CA PHE A 109 7.87 -22.44 0.37
C PHE A 109 7.02 -23.43 1.20
N LEU A 110 5.80 -23.05 1.56
CA LEU A 110 4.88 -23.93 2.29
C LEU A 110 4.58 -25.23 1.51
N MET A 111 4.34 -25.13 0.21
CA MET A 111 4.14 -26.31 -0.64
C MET A 111 5.38 -27.23 -0.63
N THR A 112 6.59 -26.67 -0.74
CA THR A 112 7.82 -27.46 -0.71
C THR A 112 8.02 -28.19 0.62
N VAL A 113 7.76 -27.53 1.75
CA VAL A 113 7.84 -28.15 3.08
C VAL A 113 6.83 -29.30 3.22
N ASN A 114 5.59 -29.08 2.79
CA ASN A 114 4.57 -30.14 2.84
C ASN A 114 4.93 -31.35 1.97
N MET A 115 5.51 -31.15 0.79
CA MET A 115 5.97 -32.26 -0.06
C MET A 115 7.10 -33.06 0.60
N LEU A 116 8.06 -32.39 1.24
CA LEU A 116 9.15 -33.06 1.97
C LEU A 116 8.61 -33.88 3.15
N MET A 117 7.67 -33.33 3.92
CA MET A 117 7.01 -34.05 5.01
C MET A 117 6.34 -35.34 4.52
N LEU A 118 5.57 -35.29 3.42
CA LEU A 118 4.94 -36.48 2.84
C LEU A 118 5.97 -37.51 2.38
N LEU A 119 7.05 -37.09 1.73
CA LEU A 119 8.13 -37.98 1.30
C LEU A 119 8.76 -38.69 2.51
N THR A 120 9.03 -37.97 3.60
CA THR A 120 9.58 -38.60 4.81
C THR A 120 8.62 -39.61 5.46
N CYS A 121 7.31 -39.32 5.46
CA CYS A 121 6.30 -40.27 5.94
C CYS A 121 6.24 -41.53 5.07
N ILE A 122 6.34 -41.38 3.74
CA ILE A 122 6.35 -42.52 2.81
C ILE A 122 7.60 -43.38 3.02
N ILE A 123 8.78 -42.77 3.14
CA ILE A 123 10.03 -43.49 3.41
C ILE A 123 9.93 -44.25 4.74
N TRP A 124 9.43 -43.60 5.79
CA TRP A 124 9.23 -44.23 7.10
C TRP A 124 8.27 -45.43 7.03
N PHE A 125 7.19 -45.31 6.26
CA PHE A 125 6.24 -46.39 6.04
C PHE A 125 6.89 -47.58 5.32
N ILE A 126 7.67 -47.31 4.26
CA ILE A 126 8.38 -48.35 3.51
C ILE A 126 9.36 -49.10 4.42
N ILE A 127 10.16 -48.38 5.23
CA ILE A 127 11.15 -49.01 6.12
C ILE A 127 10.50 -49.91 7.19
N ASN A 128 9.33 -49.55 7.71
CA ASN A 128 8.69 -50.28 8.80
C ASN A 128 7.76 -51.41 8.35
N TYR A 129 7.18 -51.33 7.15
CA TYR A 129 6.08 -52.20 6.74
C TYR A 129 6.33 -52.99 5.46
N LEU A 130 7.42 -52.72 4.74
CA LEU A 130 7.83 -53.44 3.53
C LEU A 130 9.14 -54.18 3.76
#